data_AF-A0A0S9LHL3-F1
#
_entry.id   AF-A0A0S9LHL3-F1
#
_cell.length_a   1.000
_cell.length_b   1.000
_cell.length_c   1.000
_cell.angle_alpha   90.00
_cell.angle_beta   90.00
_cell.angle_gamma   90.00
#
_symmetry.space_group_name_H-M   'P 1'
#
loop_
_entity.id
_entity.type
_entity.pdbx_description
1 polymer ?
#
loop_
_entity_poly.entity_id
_entity_poly.type
_entity_poly.pdbx_seq_one_letter_code
_entity_poly.pdbx_strand_id
1 'polypeptide(L)'
;MEEAQQVRALLKRYPSMFKSPELLDVYAGWVPPLVTLCAEIDDLVADQSFVFQFIQIKKKLGQCRIHFVLEQRRSDLRTDGALEKLDRCKKSVQQCVEAAQSSCASRCLVCGRTPAPPDRLMPTPLCKMHRRSEHLRDPWSLGKIRLEGRTDA
;
A
#
# COMPACT_ATOMS: atom_id res chain seq x y z
N MET A 1 9.41 8.52 12.98
CA MET A 1 8.27 9.19 13.69
C MET A 1 7.38 9.89 12.67
N GLU A 2 7.97 10.49 11.64
CA GLU A 2 7.26 11.12 10.52
C GLU A 2 6.38 10.14 9.74
N GLU A 3 6.86 8.91 9.48
CA GLU A 3 6.16 7.91 8.68
C GLU A 3 4.88 7.42 9.34
N ALA A 4 4.90 7.22 10.66
CA ALA A 4 3.71 6.87 11.43
C ALA A 4 2.66 7.99 11.39
N GLN A 5 3.10 9.26 11.37
CA GLN A 5 2.20 10.39 11.23
C GLN A 5 1.63 10.48 9.81
N GLN A 6 2.44 10.25 8.77
CA GLN A 6 1.97 10.20 7.39
C GLN A 6 0.93 9.08 7.19
N VAL A 7 1.17 7.91 7.78
CA VAL A 7 0.21 6.80 7.73
C VAL A 7 -1.10 7.16 8.45
N ARG A 8 -1.05 7.78 9.63
CA ARG A 8 -2.27 8.31 10.29
C ARG A 8 -2.98 9.34 9.41
N ALA A 9 -2.25 10.19 8.70
CA ALA A 9 -2.82 11.14 7.77
C ALA A 9 -3.51 10.44 6.58
N LEU A 10 -2.95 9.34 6.06
CA LEU A 10 -3.60 8.51 5.04
C LEU A 10 -4.90 7.89 5.55
N LEU A 11 -4.89 7.28 6.74
CA LEU A 11 -6.09 6.68 7.34
C LEU A 11 -7.19 7.73 7.55
N LYS A 12 -6.81 8.96 7.92
CA LYS A 12 -7.76 10.07 8.09
C LYS A 12 -8.29 10.59 6.75
N ARG A 13 -7.43 10.71 5.73
CA ARG A 13 -7.77 11.29 4.43
C ARG A 13 -8.56 10.33 3.54
N TYR A 14 -8.24 9.04 3.57
CA TYR A 14 -8.81 8.03 2.69
C TYR A 14 -9.49 6.89 3.49
N PRO A 15 -10.46 7.19 4.37
CA PRO A 15 -11.02 6.18 5.28
C PRO A 15 -11.69 5.00 4.54
N SER A 16 -12.27 5.24 3.36
CA SER A 16 -12.86 4.18 2.52
C SER A 16 -11.85 3.16 2.03
N MET A 17 -10.61 3.59 1.76
CA MET A 17 -9.53 2.72 1.27
C MET A 17 -9.01 1.79 2.39
N PHE A 18 -9.12 2.21 3.65
CA PHE A 18 -8.55 1.54 4.81
C PHE A 18 -9.64 1.11 5.82
N LYS A 19 -10.59 0.24 5.42
CA LYS A 19 -11.66 -0.21 6.33
C LYS A 19 -11.18 -1.10 7.48
N SER A 20 -10.15 -1.91 7.24
CA SER A 20 -9.58 -2.84 8.24
C SER A 20 -8.07 -2.65 8.30
N PRO A 21 -7.60 -1.47 8.74
CA PRO A 21 -6.18 -1.12 8.68
C PRO A 21 -5.32 -2.04 9.55
N GLU A 22 -5.86 -2.60 10.64
CA GLU A 22 -5.19 -3.56 11.52
C GLU A 22 -4.76 -4.86 10.80
N LEU A 23 -5.38 -5.17 9.65
CA LEU A 23 -5.03 -6.34 8.82
C LEU A 23 -3.94 -6.04 7.79
N LEU A 24 -3.43 -4.81 7.73
CA LEU A 24 -2.45 -4.37 6.74
C LEU A 24 -1.05 -4.25 7.37
N ASP A 25 -0.07 -4.89 6.73
CA ASP A 25 1.34 -4.71 7.07
C ASP A 25 1.90 -3.51 6.30
N VAL A 26 2.06 -2.39 6.99
CA VAL A 26 2.75 -1.21 6.45
C VAL A 26 4.13 -1.10 7.07
N TYR A 27 5.14 -0.90 6.24
CA TYR A 27 6.50 -0.62 6.67
C TYR A 27 6.88 0.81 6.32
N ALA A 28 7.71 1.44 7.14
CA ALA A 28 8.13 2.83 6.97
C ALA A 28 8.68 3.12 5.56
N GLY A 29 9.48 2.22 5.00
CA GLY A 29 10.00 2.37 3.63
C GLY A 29 8.95 2.28 2.52
N TRP A 30 7.76 1.74 2.81
CA TRP A 30 6.63 1.65 1.88
C TRP A 30 5.67 2.83 2.00
N VAL A 31 5.81 3.69 3.00
CA VAL A 31 4.87 4.80 3.21
C VAL A 31 4.84 5.75 2.02
N PRO A 32 5.96 6.25 1.47
CA PRO A 32 5.87 7.20 0.37
C PRO A 32 5.21 6.63 -0.90
N PRO A 33 5.53 5.40 -1.37
CA PRO A 33 4.79 4.77 -2.47
C PRO A 33 3.30 4.60 -2.18
N LEU A 34 2.93 4.26 -0.94
CA LEU A 34 1.51 4.15 -0.55
C LEU A 34 0.80 5.50 -0.53
N VAL A 35 1.48 6.58 -0.14
CA VAL A 35 0.92 7.95 -0.21
C VAL A 35 0.58 8.31 -1.66
N THR A 36 1.53 8.10 -2.58
CA THR A 36 1.31 8.34 -4.02
C THR A 36 0.18 7.47 -4.55
N LEU A 37 0.17 6.17 -4.24
CA LEU A 37 -0.88 5.25 -4.66
C LEU A 37 -2.27 5.71 -4.21
N CYS A 38 -2.42 6.13 -2.95
CA CYS A 38 -3.70 6.58 -2.44
C CYS A 38 -4.20 7.82 -3.19
N ALA A 39 -3.31 8.79 -3.47
CA ALA A 39 -3.68 9.99 -4.22
C ALA A 39 -4.09 9.66 -5.67
N GLU A 40 -3.31 8.84 -6.37
CA GLU A 40 -3.62 8.43 -7.75
C GLU A 40 -4.95 7.67 -7.84
N ILE A 41 -5.21 6.77 -6.88
CA ILE A 41 -6.48 6.04 -6.85
C ILE A 41 -7.64 6.97 -6.51
N ASP A 42 -7.46 7.91 -5.57
CA ASP A 42 -8.49 8.88 -5.22
C ASP A 42 -8.91 9.69 -6.44
N ASP A 43 -7.95 10.19 -7.21
CA ASP A 43 -8.20 10.92 -8.46
C ASP A 43 -8.90 10.05 -9.50
N LEU A 44 -8.52 8.77 -9.64
CA LEU A 44 -9.15 7.83 -10.58
C LEU A 44 -10.61 7.50 -10.24
N VAL A 45 -10.96 7.50 -8.94
CA VAL A 45 -12.29 7.12 -8.48
C VAL A 45 -13.18 8.30 -8.08
N ALA A 46 -12.63 9.51 -7.93
CA ALA A 46 -13.34 10.69 -7.41
C ALA A 46 -14.61 11.02 -8.21
N ASP A 47 -14.52 10.94 -9.54
CA ASP A 47 -15.63 11.24 -10.45
C ASP A 47 -16.45 10.00 -10.85
N GLN A 48 -16.14 8.85 -10.25
CA GLN A 48 -16.81 7.59 -10.54
C GLN A 48 -17.62 7.15 -9.31
N SER A 49 -18.76 6.51 -9.54
CA SER A 49 -19.50 5.84 -8.47
C SER A 49 -18.82 4.52 -8.04
N PHE A 50 -17.50 4.52 -7.91
CA PHE A 50 -16.69 3.38 -7.51
C PHE A 50 -16.20 3.51 -6.06
N VAL A 51 -15.94 2.37 -5.44
CA VAL A 51 -15.37 2.27 -4.10
C VAL A 51 -14.15 1.38 -4.18
N PHE A 52 -13.00 1.94 -3.88
CA PHE A 52 -11.74 1.23 -3.72
C PHE A 52 -11.50 0.89 -2.25
N GLN A 53 -11.00 -0.31 -1.98
CA GLN A 53 -10.59 -0.72 -0.65
C GLN A 53 -9.37 -1.66 -0.71
N PHE A 54 -8.39 -1.41 0.17
CA PHE A 54 -7.33 -2.38 0.44
C PHE A 54 -7.88 -3.57 1.22
N ILE A 55 -7.65 -4.77 0.70
CA ILE A 55 -7.99 -6.03 1.35
C ILE A 55 -6.80 -6.55 2.13
N GLN A 56 -5.59 -6.47 1.55
CA GLN A 56 -4.34 -6.85 2.20
C GLN A 56 -3.19 -6.00 1.66
N ILE A 57 -2.30 -5.56 2.54
CA ILE A 57 -0.95 -5.13 2.20
C ILE A 57 -0.04 -6.04 3.00
N LYS A 58 0.83 -6.80 2.33
CA LYS A 58 1.68 -7.78 3.01
C LYS A 58 3.03 -7.91 2.33
N LYS A 59 3.98 -8.45 3.10
CA LYS A 59 5.25 -8.93 2.56
C LYS A 59 5.07 -10.34 1.99
N LYS A 60 5.49 -10.58 0.74
CA LYS A 60 5.63 -11.92 0.17
C LYS A 60 6.98 -12.03 -0.52
N LEU A 61 7.81 -12.98 -0.08
CA LEU A 61 9.16 -13.21 -0.63
C LEU A 61 10.01 -11.92 -0.70
N GLY A 62 9.99 -11.12 0.36
CA GLY A 62 10.75 -9.86 0.40
C GLY A 62 10.08 -8.66 -0.26
N GLN A 63 8.98 -8.85 -1.00
CA GLN A 63 8.34 -7.79 -1.77
C GLN A 63 7.00 -7.35 -1.17
N CYS A 64 6.61 -6.11 -1.43
CA CYS A 64 5.28 -5.62 -1.14
C CYS A 64 4.26 -6.27 -2.09
N ARG A 65 3.15 -6.77 -1.54
CA ARG A 65 1.99 -7.25 -2.28
C ARG A 65 0.75 -6.55 -1.77
N ILE A 66 0.00 -5.98 -2.70
CA ILE A 66 -1.20 -5.21 -2.43
C ILE A 66 -2.36 -5.94 -3.09
N HIS A 67 -3.36 -6.29 -2.30
CA HIS A 67 -4.61 -6.87 -2.74
C HIS A 67 -5.72 -5.86 -2.46
N PHE A 68 -6.58 -5.64 -3.45
CA PHE A 68 -7.64 -4.64 -3.35
C PHE A 68 -8.95 -5.17 -3.94
N VAL A 69 -10.02 -4.46 -3.64
CA VAL A 69 -11.30 -4.58 -4.32
C VAL A 69 -11.69 -3.22 -4.89
N LEU A 70 -12.28 -3.22 -6.08
CA LEU A 70 -12.88 -2.06 -6.71
C LEU A 70 -14.29 -2.44 -7.15
N GLU A 71 -15.29 -1.81 -6.53
CA GLU A 71 -16.70 -2.12 -6.76
C GLU A 71 -17.46 -0.87 -7.18
N GLN A 72 -18.55 -1.07 -7.93
CA GLN A 72 -19.51 -0.01 -8.19
C GLN A 72 -20.51 0.10 -7.05
N ARG A 73 -20.85 1.33 -6.67
CA ARG A 73 -21.93 1.58 -5.71
C ARG A 73 -23.24 1.02 -6.28
N ARG A 74 -23.97 0.28 -5.46
CA ARG A 74 -25.21 -0.41 -5.86
C ARG A 74 -26.27 0.53 -6.44
N SER A 75 -26.25 1.81 -6.05
CA SER A 75 -27.12 2.87 -6.56
C SER A 75 -26.97 3.12 -8.08
N ASP A 76 -25.82 2.79 -8.66
CA ASP A 76 -25.44 3.22 -10.01
C ASP A 76 -25.43 2.08 -11.04
N LEU A 77 -25.85 0.88 -10.66
CA LEU A 77 -25.83 -0.34 -11.50
C LEU A 77 -26.76 -0.29 -12.73
N ARG A 78 -27.52 0.80 -12.92
CA ARG A 78 -28.56 0.91 -13.96
C ARG A 78 -28.13 1.72 -15.20
N THR A 79 -26.88 2.17 -15.27
CA THR A 79 -26.39 2.96 -16.42
C THR A 79 -25.76 2.06 -17.48
N ASP A 80 -26.16 2.26 -18.74
CA ASP A 80 -25.49 1.61 -19.88
C ASP A 80 -23.98 1.96 -19.88
N GLY A 81 -23.15 0.95 -20.11
CA GLY A 81 -21.69 1.08 -20.13
C GLY A 81 -21.00 1.12 -18.76
N ALA A 82 -21.73 0.97 -17.65
CA ALA A 82 -21.15 0.93 -16.31
C ALA A 82 -20.10 -0.18 -16.11
N LEU A 83 -20.35 -1.37 -16.66
CA LEU A 83 -19.40 -2.50 -16.60
C LEU A 83 -18.10 -2.21 -17.34
N GLU A 84 -18.17 -1.57 -18.51
CA GLU A 84 -16.97 -1.21 -19.28
C GLU A 84 -16.17 -0.10 -18.59
N LYS A 85 -16.85 0.90 -18.00
CA LYS A 85 -16.20 1.93 -17.19
C LYS A 85 -15.49 1.31 -15.99
N LEU A 86 -16.14 0.36 -15.31
CA LEU A 86 -15.55 -0.36 -14.18
C LEU A 86 -14.33 -1.18 -14.62
N ASP A 87 -14.39 -1.91 -15.74
CA ASP A 87 -13.27 -2.69 -16.26
C ASP A 87 -12.06 -1.80 -16.61
N ARG A 88 -12.31 -0.66 -17.29
CA ARG A 88 -11.24 0.33 -17.58
C ARG A 88 -10.64 0.89 -16.29
N CYS A 89 -11.47 1.28 -15.34
CA CYS A 89 -11.00 1.80 -14.05
C CYS A 89 -10.20 0.74 -13.28
N LYS A 90 -10.65 -0.53 -13.27
CA LYS A 90 -9.93 -1.65 -12.65
C LYS A 90 -8.54 -1.82 -13.26
N LYS A 91 -8.41 -1.73 -14.59
CA LYS A 91 -7.11 -1.80 -15.28
C LYS A 91 -6.18 -0.65 -14.88
N SER A 92 -6.69 0.58 -14.83
CA SER A 92 -5.90 1.74 -14.38
C SER A 92 -5.45 1.62 -12.92
N VAL A 93 -6.35 1.22 -12.02
CA VAL A 93 -6.02 0.99 -10.60
C VAL A 93 -4.99 -0.13 -10.47
N GLN A 94 -5.12 -1.23 -11.22
CA GLN A 94 -4.16 -2.33 -11.22
C GLN A 94 -2.76 -1.85 -11.63
N GLN A 95 -2.65 -0.96 -12.63
CA GLN A 95 -1.38 -0.37 -13.05
C GLN A 95 -0.76 0.50 -11.94
N CYS A 96 -1.54 1.34 -11.27
CA CYS A 96 -1.07 2.12 -10.12
C CYS A 96 -0.56 1.21 -9.00
N VAL A 97 -1.29 0.13 -8.70
CA VAL A 97 -0.90 -0.85 -7.67
C VAL A 97 0.41 -1.56 -8.04
N GLU A 98 0.58 -1.97 -9.30
CA GLU A 98 1.81 -2.60 -9.78
C GLU A 98 3.01 -1.64 -9.73
N ALA A 99 2.80 -0.38 -10.10
CA ALA A 99 3.81 0.66 -9.98
C ALA A 99 4.23 0.89 -8.52
N ALA A 100 3.26 0.98 -7.60
CA ALA A 100 3.52 1.13 -6.17
C ALA A 100 4.26 -0.09 -5.60
N GLN A 101 3.87 -1.32 -5.95
CA GLN A 101 4.58 -2.53 -5.53
C GLN A 101 6.02 -2.55 -6.03
N SER A 102 6.25 -2.14 -7.28
CA SER A 102 7.58 -2.05 -7.88
C SER A 102 8.44 -0.98 -7.19
N SER A 103 7.83 0.17 -6.86
CA SER A 103 8.46 1.24 -6.08
C SER A 103 8.81 0.80 -4.65
N CYS A 104 7.95 0.01 -4.00
CA CYS A 104 8.27 -0.59 -2.71
C CYS A 104 9.43 -1.60 -2.82
N ALA A 105 9.52 -2.36 -3.91
CA ALA A 105 10.58 -3.35 -4.13
C ALA A 105 11.96 -2.71 -4.37
N SER A 106 12.01 -1.47 -4.86
CA SER A 106 13.25 -0.74 -5.12
C SER A 106 13.75 0.08 -3.93
N ARG A 107 13.18 -0.11 -2.74
CA ARG A 107 13.44 0.72 -1.55
C ARG A 107 13.65 -0.13 -0.31
N CYS A 108 14.53 0.33 0.59
CA CYS A 108 14.74 -0.29 1.87
C CYS A 108 13.45 -0.30 2.67
N LEU A 109 12.99 -1.49 3.07
CA LEU A 109 11.74 -1.67 3.80
C LEU A 109 11.67 -0.88 5.12
N VAL A 110 12.81 -0.63 5.77
CA VAL A 110 12.87 0.08 7.06
C VAL A 110 12.92 1.59 6.90
N CYS A 111 13.65 2.14 5.91
CA CYS A 111 13.88 3.60 5.82
C CYS A 111 13.68 4.21 4.44
N GLY A 112 13.22 3.45 3.45
CA GLY A 112 12.91 3.95 2.11
C GLY A 112 14.10 4.33 1.23
N ARG A 113 15.34 4.28 1.75
CA ARG A 113 16.58 4.52 0.99
C ARG A 113 16.88 3.40 -0.01
N THR A 114 17.76 3.65 -0.98
CA THR A 114 18.19 2.66 -1.97
C THR A 114 18.68 1.37 -1.29
N PRO A 115 18.15 0.20 -1.67
CA PRO A 115 18.58 -1.07 -1.11
C PRO A 115 19.99 -1.41 -1.61
N ALA A 116 20.72 -2.20 -0.81
CA ALA A 116 21.91 -2.86 -1.32
C ALA A 116 21.51 -3.93 -2.35
N PRO A 117 22.40 -4.32 -3.28
CA PRO A 117 22.14 -5.37 -4.24
C PRO A 117 21.56 -6.63 -3.56
N PRO A 118 20.53 -7.27 -4.14
CA PRO A 118 19.89 -8.42 -3.53
C PRO A 118 20.92 -9.53 -3.32
N ASP A 119 20.86 -10.18 -2.17
CA ASP A 119 21.57 -11.43 -1.94
C ASP A 119 20.69 -12.57 -2.47
N ARG A 120 21.28 -13.62 -3.07
CA ARG A 120 20.54 -14.79 -3.57
C ARG A 120 19.73 -15.48 -2.46
N LEU A 121 20.16 -15.32 -1.21
CA LEU A 121 19.53 -15.92 -0.03
C LEU A 121 18.38 -15.05 0.53
N MET A 122 18.34 -13.75 0.24
CA MET A 122 17.43 -12.80 0.87
C MET A 122 16.91 -11.76 -0.14
N PRO A 123 15.71 -11.98 -0.72
CA PRO A 123 15.12 -11.07 -1.71
C PRO A 123 14.58 -9.76 -1.11
N THR A 124 14.73 -9.54 0.20
CA THR A 124 14.14 -8.35 0.84
C THR A 124 15.02 -7.12 0.63
N PRO A 125 14.48 -6.00 0.12
CA PRO A 125 15.27 -4.80 -0.09
C PRO A 125 15.61 -4.15 1.26
N LEU A 126 16.87 -4.25 1.66
CA LEU A 126 17.45 -3.55 2.81
C LEU A 126 18.67 -2.75 2.36
N CYS A 127 18.84 -1.54 2.89
CA CYS A 127 20.05 -0.75 2.65
C CYS A 127 21.24 -1.34 3.44
N LYS A 128 22.48 -0.94 3.10
CA LYS A 128 23.71 -1.46 3.73
C LYS A 128 23.69 -1.37 5.26
N MET A 129 23.15 -0.29 5.82
CA MET A 129 23.02 -0.13 7.27
C MET A 129 22.05 -1.15 7.87
N HIS A 130 20.83 -1.25 7.33
CA HIS A 130 19.81 -2.14 7.88
C HIS A 130 20.10 -3.62 7.65
N ARG A 131 20.85 -3.96 6.59
CA ARG A 131 21.37 -5.32 6.38
C ARG A 131 22.35 -5.72 7.48
N ARG A 132 23.22 -4.81 7.94
CA ARG A 132 24.14 -5.10 9.05
C ARG A 132 23.42 -5.29 10.38
N SER A 133 22.30 -4.58 10.60
CA SER A 133 21.49 -4.75 11.80
C SER A 133 20.58 -5.98 11.78
N GLU A 134 20.27 -6.55 10.61
CA GLU A 134 19.46 -7.76 10.47
C GLU A 134 20.09 -8.96 11.20
N HIS A 135 21.42 -9.05 11.21
CA HIS A 135 22.13 -10.08 11.97
C HIS A 135 22.00 -9.91 13.49
N LEU A 136 21.50 -8.76 13.97
CA LEU A 136 21.45 -8.39 15.39
C LEU A 136 20.01 -8.24 15.92
N ARG A 137 19.02 -8.01 15.05
CA ARG A 137 17.59 -7.93 15.38
C ARG A 137 16.76 -8.31 14.16
N ASP A 138 15.56 -8.83 14.40
CA ASP A 138 14.53 -8.98 13.38
C ASP A 138 14.23 -7.61 12.75
N PRO A 139 14.74 -7.30 11.54
CA PRO A 139 14.57 -5.98 10.92
C PRO A 139 13.12 -5.74 10.50
N TRP A 140 12.28 -6.79 10.46
CA TRP A 140 10.85 -6.68 10.17
C TRP A 140 10.13 -5.94 11.30
N SER A 141 10.54 -6.16 12.54
CA SER A 141 10.01 -5.44 13.69
C SER A 141 10.39 -3.96 13.70
N LEU A 142 11.53 -3.59 13.08
CA LEU A 142 12.07 -2.23 13.09
C LEU A 142 11.32 -1.28 12.15
N GLY A 143 10.88 -1.80 11.00
CA GLY A 143 10.20 -0.99 9.99
C GLY A 143 8.68 -1.03 10.08
N LYS A 144 8.10 -2.02 10.76
CA LYS A 144 6.64 -2.23 10.76
C LYS A 144 5.95 -1.13 11.55
N ILE A 145 5.02 -0.45 10.89
CA ILE A 145 4.12 0.53 11.48
C ILE A 145 2.84 -0.20 11.83
N ARG A 146 2.45 -0.18 13.11
CA ARG A 146 1.13 -0.68 13.52
C ARG A 146 0.07 0.32 13.07
N LEU A 147 -0.92 -0.19 12.34
CA LEU A 147 -2.12 0.57 12.05
C LEU A 147 -3.16 0.20 13.10
N GLU A 148 -3.56 1.18 13.90
CA GLU A 148 -4.69 1.00 14.81
C GLU A 148 -5.95 1.36 14.04
N GLY A 149 -6.96 0.47 14.09
CA GLY A 149 -8.29 0.78 13.60
C GLY A 149 -8.88 1.96 14.37
N ARG A 150 -9.78 2.71 13.73
CA ARG A 150 -10.63 3.67 14.46
C ARG A 150 -11.37 2.91 15.54
N THR A 151 -11.03 3.18 16.80
CA THR A 151 -11.88 2.89 17.96
C THR A 151 -12.88 4.05 18.07
N ASP A 152 -13.71 4.22 17.06
CA ASP A 152 -14.85 5.12 17.15
C ASP A 152 -16.01 4.27 17.70
N ALA A 153 -16.26 4.43 19.00
CA ALA A 153 -17.49 4.04 19.70
C ALA A 153 -18.64 5.01 19.35
#